data_AF-A0A966NQ69-F1
#
_entry.id   AF-A0A966NQ69-F1
#
_cell.length_a   1.000
_cell.length_b   1.000
_cell.length_c   1.000
_cell.angle_alpha   90.00
_cell.angle_beta   90.00
_cell.angle_gamma   90.00
#
_symmetry.space_group_name_H-M   'P 1'
#
loop_
_entity.id
_entity.type
_entity.pdbx_description
1 polymer ?
#
loop_
_entity_poly.entity_id
_entity_poly.type
_entity_poly.pdbx_seq_one_letter_code
_entity_poly.pdbx_strand_id
1 'polypeptide(L)'
;MIVDLLLLGGAILSIGVGYNKGLVASLFAVIGYFGGGVAALLLVMDYTEGWKVSISLVAFYITGIFIGAALGRSILQRLGKSIRKRILFGPFKFLDSLLGGALYLLQFALFSLLVLSVLRFLPFE
;
A
#
# COMPACT_ATOMS: atom_id res chain seq x y z
N MET A 1 20.43 -18.69 -0.01
CA MET A 1 21.08 -17.99 1.12
C MET A 1 20.88 -16.48 1.07
N ILE A 2 21.36 -15.75 0.04
CA ILE A 2 21.22 -14.28 0.01
C ILE A 2 19.75 -13.82 0.00
N VAL A 3 18.91 -14.50 -0.81
CA VAL A 3 17.47 -14.21 -0.91
C VAL A 3 16.77 -14.47 0.42
N ASP A 4 17.12 -15.56 1.10
CA ASP A 4 16.53 -15.92 2.40
C ASP A 4 16.83 -14.86 3.47
N LEU A 5 18.06 -14.33 3.50
CA LEU A 5 18.45 -13.24 4.40
C LEU A 5 17.71 -11.95 4.08
N LEU A 6 17.54 -11.60 2.80
CA LEU A 6 16.77 -10.43 2.38
C LEU A 6 15.29 -10.55 2.76
N LEU A 7 14.69 -11.73 2.56
CA LEU A 7 13.31 -11.99 2.95
C LEU A 7 13.13 -11.90 4.47
N LEU A 8 14.05 -12.48 5.25
CA LEU A 8 14.02 -12.40 6.71
C LEU A 8 14.15 -10.94 7.20
N GLY A 9 15.11 -10.18 6.65
CA GLY A 9 15.29 -8.78 6.99
C GLY A 9 14.06 -7.94 6.63
N GLY A 10 13.51 -8.13 5.43
CA GLY A 10 12.29 -7.46 4.99
C GLY A 10 11.07 -7.81 5.85
N ALA A 11 10.93 -9.07 6.25
CA ALA A 11 9.87 -9.52 7.14
C ALA A 11 9.94 -8.82 8.50
N ILE A 12 11.11 -8.76 9.13
CA ILE A 12 11.32 -8.08 10.42
C ILE A 12 10.99 -6.57 10.30
N LEU A 13 11.49 -5.91 9.25
CA LEU A 13 11.20 -4.50 9.00
C LEU A 13 9.70 -4.26 8.78
N SER A 14 9.03 -5.14 8.04
CA SER A 14 7.59 -5.02 7.76
C SER A 14 6.77 -5.08 9.05
N ILE A 15 7.11 -6.01 9.96
CA ILE A 15 6.47 -6.13 11.27
C ILE A 15 6.69 -4.85 12.07
N GLY A 16 7.92 -4.35 12.15
CA GLY A 16 8.24 -3.12 12.90
C GLY A 16 7.48 -1.89 12.37
N VAL A 17 7.41 -1.74 11.04
CA VAL A 17 6.66 -0.66 10.40
C VAL A 17 5.16 -0.79 10.66
N GLY A 18 4.61 -1.98 10.53
CA GLY A 18 3.19 -2.26 10.77
C GLY A 18 2.80 -2.04 12.23
N TYR A 19 3.63 -2.51 13.17
CA TYR A 19 3.41 -2.36 14.61
C TYR A 19 3.36 -0.90 15.04
N ASN A 20 4.30 -0.10 14.53
CA ASN A 20 4.34 1.34 14.81
C ASN A 20 3.12 2.07 14.21
N LYS A 21 2.63 1.65 13.05
CA LYS A 21 1.45 2.26 12.41
C LYS A 21 0.13 1.85 13.06
N GLY A 22 -0.01 0.58 13.45
CA GLY A 22 -1.25 0.00 13.96
C GLY A 22 -2.25 -0.37 12.85
N LEU A 23 -3.17 -1.27 13.15
CA LEU A 23 -4.17 -1.80 12.22
C LEU A 23 -5.11 -0.71 11.71
N VAL A 24 -5.70 0.10 12.60
CA VAL A 24 -6.67 1.15 12.24
C VAL A 24 -6.08 2.10 11.21
N ALA A 25 -4.89 2.65 11.49
CA ALA A 25 -4.23 3.55 10.55
C ALA A 25 -3.89 2.86 9.22
N SER A 26 -3.58 1.56 9.26
CA SER A 26 -3.24 0.77 8.09
C SER A 26 -4.45 0.46 7.22
N LEU A 27 -5.60 0.13 7.81
CA LEU A 27 -6.87 -0.07 7.08
C LEU A 27 -7.33 1.22 6.42
N PHE A 28 -7.27 2.34 7.13
CA PHE A 28 -7.54 3.65 6.55
C PHE A 28 -6.59 3.96 5.38
N ALA A 29 -5.31 3.60 5.51
CA ALA A 29 -4.34 3.77 4.42
C ALA A 29 -4.73 2.94 3.17
N VAL A 30 -5.19 1.70 3.35
CA VAL A 30 -5.65 0.82 2.26
C VAL A 30 -6.90 1.40 1.58
N ILE A 31 -7.89 1.83 2.36
CA ILE A 31 -9.10 2.48 1.84
C ILE A 31 -8.72 3.74 1.07
N GLY A 32 -7.84 4.57 1.62
CA GLY A 32 -7.36 5.79 0.95
C GLY A 32 -6.55 5.52 -0.30
N TYR A 33 -5.79 4.43 -0.34
CA TYR A 33 -5.04 4.04 -1.54
C TYR A 33 -5.98 3.71 -2.69
N PHE A 34 -6.97 2.84 -2.47
CA PHE A 34 -7.93 2.48 -3.51
C PHE A 34 -8.87 3.63 -3.85
N GLY A 35 -9.42 4.32 -2.84
CA GLY A 35 -10.31 5.46 -3.04
C GLY A 35 -9.63 6.61 -3.80
N GLY A 36 -8.38 6.94 -3.44
CA GLY A 36 -7.59 7.96 -4.13
C GLY A 36 -7.22 7.57 -5.56
N GLY A 37 -6.90 6.28 -5.79
CA GLY A 37 -6.61 5.77 -7.13
C GLY A 37 -7.82 5.82 -8.05
N VAL A 38 -9.00 5.38 -7.56
CA VAL A 38 -10.25 5.46 -8.32
C VAL A 38 -10.66 6.91 -8.57
N ALA A 39 -10.57 7.78 -7.56
CA ALA A 39 -10.89 9.20 -7.75
C ALA A 39 -9.98 9.84 -8.81
N ALA A 40 -8.67 9.57 -8.78
CA ALA A 40 -7.76 10.09 -9.79
C ALA A 40 -7.99 9.48 -11.18
N LEU A 41 -8.35 8.20 -11.27
CA LEU A 41 -8.74 7.57 -12.53
C LEU A 41 -9.92 8.32 -13.16
N LEU A 42 -10.98 8.59 -12.39
CA LEU A 42 -12.15 9.32 -12.87
C LEU A 42 -11.77 10.72 -13.35
N LEU A 43 -10.95 11.45 -12.58
CA LEU A 43 -10.48 12.78 -12.97
C LEU A 43 -9.65 12.77 -14.25
N VAL A 44 -8.76 11.78 -14.42
CA VAL A 44 -7.95 11.65 -15.63
C VAL A 44 -8.84 11.27 -16.83
N MET A 45 -9.84 10.42 -16.62
CA MET A 45 -10.80 10.03 -17.65
C MET A 45 -11.55 11.24 -18.17
N ASP A 46 -12.12 12.06 -17.28
CA ASP A 46 -12.84 13.27 -17.64
C ASP A 46 -11.92 14.30 -18.32
N TYR A 47 -10.67 14.43 -17.86
CA TYR A 47 -9.72 15.39 -18.42
C TYR A 47 -9.20 15.01 -19.83
N THR A 48 -9.18 13.71 -20.13
CA THR A 48 -8.61 13.20 -21.38
C THR A 48 -9.67 12.76 -22.40
N GLU A 49 -10.92 13.16 -22.18
CA GLU A 49 -12.00 12.87 -23.10
C GLU A 49 -11.69 13.39 -24.52
N GLY A 50 -11.85 12.54 -25.52
CA GLY A 50 -11.54 12.86 -26.92
C GLY A 50 -10.06 12.87 -27.30
N TRP A 51 -9.14 12.60 -26.36
CA TRP A 51 -7.72 12.47 -26.68
C TRP A 51 -7.46 11.21 -27.50
N LYS A 52 -6.50 11.27 -28.42
CA LYS A 52 -6.09 10.09 -29.20
C LYS A 52 -5.33 9.10 -28.31
N VAL A 53 -5.69 7.83 -28.45
CA VAL A 53 -4.99 6.72 -27.78
C VAL A 53 -3.52 6.74 -28.18
N SER A 54 -2.64 6.86 -27.19
CA SER A 54 -1.20 6.93 -27.36
C SER A 54 -0.50 6.38 -26.11
N ILE A 55 0.79 6.04 -26.25
CA ILE A 55 1.60 5.57 -25.11
C ILE A 55 1.67 6.63 -24.01
N SER A 56 1.70 7.92 -24.39
CA SER A 56 1.69 9.05 -23.47
C SER A 56 0.39 9.13 -22.67
N LEU A 57 -0.74 8.81 -23.30
CA LEU A 57 -2.03 8.76 -22.61
C LEU A 57 -2.02 7.65 -21.56
N VAL A 58 -1.58 6.44 -21.91
CA VAL A 58 -1.48 5.33 -20.95
C VAL A 58 -0.56 5.68 -19.78
N ALA A 59 0.60 6.28 -20.06
CA ALA A 59 1.52 6.74 -19.02
C ALA A 59 0.89 7.80 -18.11
N PHE A 60 0.07 8.69 -18.66
CA PHE A 60 -0.65 9.71 -17.90
C PHE A 60 -1.69 9.10 -16.96
N TYR A 61 -2.48 8.13 -17.42
CA TYR A 61 -3.42 7.38 -16.57
C TYR A 61 -2.72 6.68 -15.42
N ILE A 62 -1.66 5.92 -15.72
CA ILE A 62 -0.87 5.19 -14.71
C ILE A 62 -0.36 6.18 -13.67
N THR A 63 0.28 7.27 -14.11
CA THR A 63 0.86 8.29 -13.23
C THR A 63 -0.22 8.94 -12.36
N GLY A 64 -1.36 9.33 -12.95
CA GLY A 64 -2.48 9.92 -12.22
C GLY A 64 -3.04 8.99 -11.14
N ILE A 65 -3.25 7.72 -11.45
CA ILE A 65 -3.72 6.70 -10.49
C ILE A 65 -2.72 6.57 -9.34
N PHE A 66 -1.42 6.47 -9.62
CA PHE A 66 -0.40 6.32 -8.58
C PHE A 66 -0.31 7.56 -7.67
N ILE A 67 -0.41 8.77 -8.24
CA ILE A 67 -0.44 10.01 -7.47
C ILE A 67 -1.69 10.07 -6.59
N GLY A 68 -2.87 9.81 -7.17
CA GLY A 68 -4.14 9.78 -6.44
C GLY A 68 -4.13 8.78 -5.30
N ALA A 69 -3.67 7.56 -5.57
CA ALA A 69 -3.56 6.51 -4.56
C ALA A 69 -2.57 6.88 -3.44
N ALA A 70 -1.43 7.47 -3.78
CA ALA A 70 -0.45 7.93 -2.78
C ALA A 70 -1.02 9.06 -1.90
N LEU A 71 -1.70 10.03 -2.50
CA LEU A 71 -2.34 11.14 -1.78
C LEU A 71 -3.47 10.64 -0.87
N GLY A 72 -4.40 9.85 -1.40
CA GLY A 72 -5.51 9.29 -0.64
C GLY A 72 -5.03 8.42 0.51
N ARG A 73 -4.03 7.56 0.28
CA ARG A 73 -3.35 6.79 1.34
C ARG A 73 -2.81 7.70 2.44
N SER A 74 -2.06 8.74 2.08
CA SER A 74 -1.41 9.63 3.04
C SER A 74 -2.44 10.37 3.90
N ILE A 75 -3.51 10.89 3.29
CA ILE A 75 -4.57 11.63 3.99
C ILE A 75 -5.30 10.70 4.96
N LEU A 76 -5.85 9.58 4.48
CA LEU A 76 -6.64 8.69 5.33
C LEU A 76 -5.78 8.00 6.39
N GLN A 77 -4.52 7.67 6.09
CA GLN A 77 -3.61 7.13 7.11
C GLN A 77 -3.40 8.12 8.27
N ARG A 78 -3.28 9.43 7.99
CA ARG A 78 -3.17 10.46 9.03
C ARG A 78 -4.46 10.54 9.85
N LEU A 79 -5.62 10.44 9.21
CA LEU A 79 -6.91 10.37 9.91
C LEU A 79 -7.00 9.14 10.81
N GLY A 80 -6.64 7.96 10.30
CA GLY A 80 -6.62 6.72 11.07
C GLY A 80 -5.66 6.76 12.26
N LYS A 81 -4.49 7.41 12.13
CA LYS A 81 -3.58 7.66 13.27
C LYS A 81 -4.22 8.55 14.33
N SER A 82 -4.93 9.59 13.91
CA SER A 82 -5.66 10.48 14.83
C SER A 82 -6.78 9.74 15.57
N ILE A 83 -7.53 8.88 14.87
CA ILE A 83 -8.57 8.01 15.45
C ILE A 83 -7.96 7.05 16.47
N ARG A 84 -6.91 6.33 16.08
CA ARG A 84 -6.15 5.42 16.98
C ARG A 84 -5.72 6.14 18.26
N LYS A 85 -5.23 7.38 18.16
CA LYS A 85 -4.77 8.16 19.31
C LYS A 85 -5.90 8.58 20.25
N ARG A 86 -7.09 8.87 19.72
CA ARG A 86 -8.24 9.38 20.49
C ARG A 86 -9.12 8.27 21.07
N ILE A 87 -9.30 7.16 20.35
CA ILE A 87 -10.29 6.12 20.68
C ILE A 87 -9.64 4.91 21.38
N LEU A 88 -8.43 4.51 20.99
CA LEU A 88 -7.82 3.29 21.51
C LEU A 88 -6.94 3.57 22.73
N PHE A 89 -7.18 2.83 23.81
CA PHE A 89 -6.45 2.90 25.07
C PHE A 89 -5.94 1.52 25.52
N GLY A 90 -4.89 1.52 26.35
CA GLY A 90 -4.34 0.34 27.03
C GLY A 90 -4.20 -0.90 26.13
N PRO A 91 -4.86 -2.03 26.47
CA PRO A 91 -4.70 -3.30 25.75
C PRO A 91 -5.19 -3.26 24.30
N PHE A 92 -6.20 -2.45 23.98
CA PHE A 92 -6.70 -2.32 22.60
C PHE A 92 -5.67 -1.67 21.67
N LYS A 93 -4.87 -0.74 22.19
CA LYS A 93 -3.78 -0.13 21.41
C LYS A 93 -2.65 -1.11 21.14
N PHE A 94 -2.39 -2.04 22.05
CA PHE A 94 -1.43 -3.13 21.85
C PHE A 94 -1.93 -4.12 20.78
N LEU A 95 -3.19 -4.57 20.87
CA LEU A 95 -3.81 -5.43 19.86
C LEU A 95 -3.81 -4.79 18.47
N ASP A 96 -4.17 -3.51 18.39
CA ASP A 96 -4.10 -2.75 17.14
C ASP A 96 -2.66 -2.70 16.57
N SER A 97 -1.65 -2.59 17.43
CA SER A 97 -0.24 -2.63 17.01
C SER A 97 0.15 -4.01 16.48
N LEU A 98 -0.16 -5.08 17.22
CA LEU A 98 0.11 -6.45 16.81
C LEU A 98 -0.53 -6.78 15.47
N LEU A 99 -1.81 -6.45 15.31
CA LEU A 99 -2.54 -6.68 14.06
C LEU A 99 -1.99 -5.80 12.92
N GLY A 100 -1.53 -4.58 13.22
CA GLY A 100 -0.81 -3.74 12.27
C GLY A 100 0.48 -4.40 11.77
N GLY A 101 1.26 -4.99 12.68
CA GLY A 101 2.47 -5.76 12.35
C GLY A 101 2.16 -6.99 11.48
N ALA A 102 1.15 -7.77 11.88
CA ALA A 102 0.70 -8.95 11.14
C ALA A 102 0.22 -8.59 9.73
N LEU A 103 -0.53 -7.49 9.58
CA LEU A 103 -1.01 -7.02 8.28
C LEU A 103 0.15 -6.64 7.35
N TYR A 104 1.17 -5.94 7.86
CA TYR A 104 2.34 -5.56 7.04
C TYR A 104 3.20 -6.77 6.68
N LEU A 105 3.33 -7.74 7.59
CA LEU A 105 3.99 -9.01 7.29
C LEU A 105 3.27 -9.76 6.17
N LEU A 106 1.94 -9.84 6.24
CA LEU A 106 1.12 -10.45 5.20
C LEU A 106 1.29 -9.72 3.87
N GLN A 107 1.26 -8.39 3.86
CA GLN A 107 1.50 -7.59 2.65
C GLN A 107 2.89 -7.86 2.06
N PHE A 108 3.93 -7.87 2.91
CA PHE A 108 5.30 -8.16 2.49
C PHE A 108 5.43 -9.58 1.91
N ALA A 109 4.83 -10.58 2.58
CA ALA A 109 4.85 -11.96 2.11
C ALA A 109 4.14 -12.09 0.75
N LEU A 110 2.95 -11.50 0.59
CA LEU A 110 2.22 -11.51 -0.68
C LEU A 110 3.01 -10.81 -1.79
N PHE A 111 3.59 -9.64 -1.52
CA PHE A 111 4.40 -8.93 -2.50
C PHE A 111 5.64 -9.73 -2.90
N SER A 112 6.33 -10.32 -1.92
CA SER A 112 7.49 -11.17 -2.16
C SER A 112 7.12 -12.41 -2.98
N LEU A 113 5.99 -13.04 -2.69
CA LEU A 113 5.47 -14.18 -3.46
C LEU A 113 5.19 -13.78 -4.91
N LEU A 114 4.57 -12.62 -5.15
CA LEU A 114 4.32 -12.12 -6.51
C LEU A 114 5.63 -11.89 -7.26
N VAL A 115 6.58 -11.19 -6.65
CA VAL A 115 7.90 -10.93 -7.26
C VAL A 115 8.62 -12.23 -7.57
N LEU A 116 8.72 -13.16 -6.61
CA LEU A 116 9.37 -14.45 -6.82
C LEU A 116 8.66 -15.29 -7.87
N SER A 117 7.33 -15.23 -7.94
CA SER A 117 6.57 -15.93 -8.98
C SER A 117 6.91 -15.36 -10.36
N VAL A 118 6.90 -14.04 -10.53
CA VAL A 118 7.28 -13.40 -11.79
C VAL A 118 8.71 -13.73 -12.18
N LEU A 119 9.65 -13.69 -11.24
CA LEU A 119 11.04 -14.08 -11.48
C LEU A 119 11.14 -15.53 -11.94
N ARG A 120 10.41 -16.47 -11.34
CA ARG A 120 10.42 -17.87 -11.80
C ARG A 120 9.94 -18.07 -13.24
N PHE A 121 9.09 -17.19 -13.74
CA PHE A 121 8.59 -17.25 -15.13
C PHE A 121 9.46 -16.46 -16.12
N LEU A 122 10.40 -15.64 -15.65
CA LEU A 122 11.32 -14.94 -16.53
C LEU A 122 12.35 -15.94 -17.07
N PRO A 123 12.53 -16.03 -18.41
CA PRO A 123 13.62 -16.79 -18.99
C PRO A 123 14.92 -16.05 -18.66
N PHE A 124 15.54 -16.43 -17.55
CA PHE A 124 16.93 -16.07 -17.29
C PHE A 124 17.79 -17.03 -18.11
N GLU A 125 18.10 -16.61 -19.34
CA GLU A 125 19.26 -17.14 -20.09
C GLU A 125 20.56 -16.69 -19.43
#